data_AF-A0A1H8Q8C4-F1
#
_entry.id   AF-A0A1H8Q8C4-F1
#
_cell.length_a   1.000
_cell.length_b   1.000
_cell.length_c   1.000
_cell.angle_alpha   90.00
_cell.angle_beta   90.00
_cell.angle_gamma   90.00
#
_symmetry.space_group_name_H-M   'P 1'
#
loop_
_entity.id
_entity.type
_entity.pdbx_description
1 polymer ?
#
loop_
_entity_poly.entity_id
_entity_poly.type
_entity_poly.pdbx_seq_one_letter_code
_entity_poly.pdbx_strand_id
1 'polypeptide(L)'
;MSKLPHLNETGEVHIVNVGEKDSTRRVAVAEGRIHMEADTLAAIREQRIKKGDVLAVARVAGLMASKKTWETVPLCHPIQLTHAEVTLEPLNDGSGIHCTARTETVERTGVEMEALNAVQAALLTVYDMCKGMDRGMTIDGVRLMEKSGGRSGKWEREGEPGRD
;
A
#
# COMPACT_ATOMS: atom_id res chain seq x y z
N MET A 1 -21.36 15.64 -17.73
CA MET A 1 -21.32 14.80 -16.52
C MET A 1 -20.51 13.56 -16.84
N SER A 2 -19.35 13.36 -16.21
CA SER A 2 -18.51 12.19 -16.48
C SER A 2 -19.23 10.93 -16.00
N LYS A 3 -19.44 9.94 -16.88
CA LYS A 3 -19.94 8.61 -16.51
C LYS A 3 -19.08 8.08 -15.36
N LEU A 4 -19.68 7.85 -14.20
CA LEU A 4 -19.02 7.21 -13.06
C LEU A 4 -18.77 5.75 -13.47
N PRO A 5 -17.52 5.29 -13.61
CA PRO A 5 -17.25 4.00 -14.25
C PRO A 5 -17.79 2.81 -13.46
N HIS A 6 -18.04 2.95 -12.16
CA HIS A 6 -18.53 1.87 -11.30
C HIS A 6 -20.05 1.85 -11.10
N LEU A 7 -20.80 2.79 -11.69
CA LEU A 7 -22.26 2.81 -11.64
C LEU A 7 -22.83 2.50 -13.01
N ASN A 8 -23.79 1.59 -13.08
CA ASN A 8 -24.55 1.36 -14.31
C ASN A 8 -25.59 2.48 -14.51
N GLU A 9 -26.38 2.39 -15.58
CA GLU A 9 -27.37 3.42 -15.94
C GLU A 9 -28.53 3.53 -14.93
N THR A 10 -28.71 2.53 -14.06
CA THR A 10 -29.68 2.51 -12.96
C THR A 10 -29.08 2.93 -11.62
N GLY A 11 -27.76 3.20 -11.55
CA GLY A 11 -27.06 3.61 -10.33
C GLY A 11 -26.56 2.44 -9.46
N GLU A 12 -26.60 1.21 -9.96
CA GLU A 12 -26.09 0.03 -9.27
C GLU A 12 -24.59 -0.14 -9.49
N VAL A 13 -23.93 -0.68 -8.46
CA VAL A 13 -22.50 -0.93 -8.48
C VAL A 13 -22.17 -2.12 -9.38
N HIS A 14 -21.17 -1.95 -10.25
CA HIS A 14 -20.67 -3.03 -11.10
C HIS A 14 -19.14 -2.99 -11.25
N ILE A 15 -18.56 -4.14 -11.58
CA ILE A 15 -17.15 -4.25 -11.98
C ILE A 15 -17.04 -3.83 -13.44
N VAL A 16 -16.16 -2.87 -13.72
CA VAL A 16 -15.94 -2.35 -15.08
C VAL A 16 -15.45 -3.48 -16.00
N ASN A 17 -16.10 -3.68 -17.14
CA ASN A 17 -15.57 -4.59 -18.16
C ASN A 17 -14.27 -4.01 -18.75
N VAL A 18 -13.17 -4.76 -18.61
CA VAL A 18 -11.86 -4.41 -19.15
C VAL A 18 -11.43 -5.32 -20.29
N GLY A 19 -12.24 -6.29 -20.72
CA GLY A 19 -11.85 -7.36 -21.64
C GLY A 19 -11.33 -6.91 -23.01
N GLU A 20 -11.83 -5.78 -23.52
CA GLU A 20 -11.41 -5.20 -24.81
C GLU A 20 -10.18 -4.26 -24.69
N LYS A 21 -9.68 -4.00 -23.47
CA LYS A 21 -8.47 -3.20 -23.28
C LYS A 21 -7.23 -4.06 -23.51
N ASP A 22 -6.19 -3.45 -24.08
CA ASP A 22 -4.90 -4.10 -24.21
C ASP A 22 -4.23 -4.35 -22.85
N SER A 23 -3.53 -5.48 -22.76
CA SER A 23 -2.61 -5.75 -21.64
C SER A 23 -1.32 -4.96 -21.85
N THR A 24 -0.97 -4.13 -20.87
CA THR A 24 0.23 -3.29 -20.90
C THR A 24 0.99 -3.43 -19.59
N ARG A 25 2.30 -3.18 -19.58
CA ARG A 25 3.05 -3.04 -18.33
C ARG A 25 2.45 -1.91 -17.50
N ARG A 26 2.22 -2.17 -16.22
CA ARG A 26 1.64 -1.23 -15.25
C ARG A 26 2.42 -1.29 -13.97
N VAL A 27 2.60 -0.12 -13.37
CA VAL A 27 3.35 0.07 -12.13
C VAL A 27 2.55 1.00 -11.24
N ALA A 28 2.55 0.72 -9.94
CA ALA A 28 2.12 1.67 -8.91
C ALA A 28 3.11 1.68 -7.76
N VAL A 29 3.32 2.85 -7.16
CA VAL A 29 4.06 3.03 -5.92
C VAL A 29 3.16 3.76 -4.94
N ALA A 30 3.03 3.24 -3.74
CA ALA A 30 2.31 3.86 -2.64
C ALA A 30 3.22 3.97 -1.41
N GLU A 31 2.91 4.92 -0.53
CA GLU A 31 3.58 5.09 0.74
C GLU A 31 2.59 5.25 1.88
N GLY A 32 3.07 5.19 3.11
CA GLY A 32 2.37 5.57 4.33
C GLY A 32 3.32 5.58 5.53
N ARG A 33 2.85 6.06 6.68
CA ARG A 33 3.64 6.13 7.91
C ARG A 33 2.88 5.58 9.10
N ILE A 34 3.62 5.05 10.06
CA ILE A 34 3.11 4.79 11.41
C ILE A 34 3.99 5.52 12.42
N HIS A 35 3.37 6.41 13.18
CA HIS A 35 3.99 7.16 14.27
C HIS A 35 3.91 6.39 15.58
N MET A 36 4.96 6.50 16.39
CA MET A 36 5.08 5.81 17.68
C MET A 36 6.02 6.57 18.62
N GLU A 37 5.99 6.20 19.89
CA GLU A 37 6.97 6.71 20.87
C GLU A 37 8.39 6.30 20.49
N ALA A 38 9.37 7.15 20.81
CA ALA A 38 10.79 6.90 20.51
C ALA A 38 11.30 5.57 21.11
N ASP A 39 10.83 5.23 22.32
CA ASP A 39 11.16 3.97 23.00
C ASP A 39 10.63 2.74 22.24
N THR A 40 9.48 2.86 21.58
CA THR A 40 8.92 1.81 20.72
C THR A 40 9.80 1.60 19.50
N LEU A 41 10.19 2.68 18.83
CA LEU A 41 11.07 2.59 17.67
C LEU A 41 12.45 2.02 18.05
N ALA A 42 13.01 2.43 19.19
CA ALA A 42 14.24 1.87 19.72
C ALA A 42 14.12 0.36 19.98
N ALA A 43 13.01 -0.09 20.58
CA ALA A 43 12.75 -1.51 20.80
C ALA A 43 12.61 -2.30 19.49
N ILE A 44 12.07 -1.71 18.42
CA ILE A 44 12.03 -2.31 17.09
C ILE A 44 13.45 -2.46 16.53
N ARG A 45 14.25 -1.38 16.54
CA ARG A 45 15.62 -1.37 16.01
C ARG A 45 16.54 -2.37 16.72
N GLU A 46 16.36 -2.51 18.04
CA GLU A 46 17.12 -3.42 18.89
C GLU A 46 16.52 -4.83 18.97
N GLN A 47 15.45 -5.12 18.20
CA GLN A 47 14.75 -6.41 18.18
C GLN A 47 14.27 -6.89 19.57
N ARG A 48 13.87 -5.95 20.45
CA ARG A 48 13.38 -6.23 21.81
C ARG A 48 11.87 -6.43 21.91
N ILE A 49 11.14 -6.36 20.80
CA ILE A 49 9.70 -6.60 20.77
C ILE A 49 9.43 -8.10 20.97
N LYS A 50 8.61 -8.44 21.99
CA LYS A 50 8.33 -9.84 22.39
C LYS A 50 7.77 -10.73 21.29
N LYS A 51 7.13 -10.13 20.28
CA LYS A 51 6.53 -10.85 19.14
C LYS A 51 7.53 -11.21 18.03
N GLY A 52 8.79 -10.80 18.15
CA GLY A 52 9.84 -11.07 17.16
C GLY A 52 10.13 -9.91 16.22
N ASP A 53 10.63 -10.22 15.03
CA ASP A 53 11.03 -9.21 14.03
C ASP A 53 9.82 -8.51 13.41
N VAL A 54 9.56 -7.29 13.87
CA VAL A 54 8.42 -6.46 13.47
C VAL A 54 8.48 -6.11 11.98
N LEU A 55 9.65 -5.72 11.47
CA LEU A 55 9.80 -5.24 10.09
C LEU A 55 9.69 -6.41 9.11
N ALA A 56 10.25 -7.58 9.45
CA ALA A 56 10.11 -8.77 8.62
C ALA A 56 8.65 -9.24 8.53
N VAL A 57 7.95 -9.31 9.67
CA VAL A 57 6.53 -9.75 9.69
C VAL A 57 5.64 -8.74 8.96
N ALA A 58 5.84 -7.44 9.16
CA ALA A 58 5.09 -6.39 8.45
C ALA A 58 5.31 -6.45 6.94
N ARG A 59 6.55 -6.72 6.49
CA ARG A 59 6.87 -6.87 5.07
C ARG A 59 6.12 -8.05 4.43
N VAL A 60 6.10 -9.19 5.11
CA VAL A 60 5.35 -10.37 4.64
C VAL A 60 3.85 -10.06 4.57
N ALA A 61 3.30 -9.37 5.58
CA ALA A 61 1.89 -8.97 5.57
C ALA A 61 1.56 -8.07 4.37
N GLY A 62 2.39 -7.08 4.07
CA GLY A 62 2.23 -6.23 2.88
C GLY A 62 2.27 -7.02 1.57
N LEU A 63 3.22 -7.95 1.43
CA LEU A 63 3.32 -8.82 0.25
C LEU A 63 2.13 -9.79 0.11
N MET A 64 1.57 -10.27 1.22
CA MET A 64 0.36 -11.09 1.20
C MET A 64 -0.86 -10.27 0.81
N ALA A 65 -0.99 -9.07 1.37
CA ALA A 65 -2.11 -8.18 1.10
C ALA A 65 -2.15 -7.71 -0.36
N SER A 66 -1.00 -7.40 -0.97
CA SER A 66 -0.96 -7.00 -2.39
C SER A 66 -1.59 -8.05 -3.30
N LYS A 67 -1.30 -9.34 -3.06
CA LYS A 67 -1.86 -10.47 -3.83
C LYS A 67 -3.35 -10.74 -3.56
N LYS A 68 -3.89 -10.24 -2.44
CA LYS A 68 -5.27 -10.48 -1.98
C LYS A 68 -6.14 -9.22 -2.05
N THR A 69 -5.71 -8.19 -2.77
CA THR A 69 -6.39 -6.89 -2.82
C THR A 69 -7.84 -7.00 -3.31
N TRP A 70 -8.10 -7.84 -4.30
CA TRP A 70 -9.47 -8.04 -4.81
C TRP A 70 -10.39 -8.77 -3.82
N GLU A 71 -9.85 -9.47 -2.81
CA GLU A 71 -10.65 -10.07 -1.74
C GLU A 71 -11.11 -9.02 -0.71
N THR A 72 -10.39 -7.90 -0.58
CA THR A 72 -10.69 -6.84 0.41
C THR A 72 -11.28 -5.57 -0.20
N VAL A 73 -11.04 -5.30 -1.49
CA VAL A 73 -11.57 -4.15 -2.23
C VAL A 73 -12.63 -4.65 -3.23
N PRO A 74 -13.94 -4.47 -2.95
CA PRO A 74 -15.02 -5.21 -3.61
C PRO A 74 -15.10 -5.14 -5.14
N LEU A 75 -14.59 -4.06 -5.75
CA LEU A 75 -14.70 -3.81 -7.19
C LEU A 75 -13.36 -3.92 -7.93
N CYS A 76 -12.31 -4.35 -7.25
CA CYS A 76 -11.04 -4.65 -7.90
C CYS A 76 -11.18 -5.94 -8.72
N HIS A 77 -10.53 -5.94 -9.89
CA HIS A 77 -10.32 -7.17 -10.64
C HIS A 77 -9.27 -8.03 -9.93
N PRO A 78 -9.35 -9.37 -10.03
CA PRO A 78 -8.22 -10.21 -9.68
C PRO A 78 -7.06 -9.95 -10.66
N ILE A 79 -5.90 -9.56 -10.15
CA ILE A 79 -4.71 -9.22 -10.94
C ILE A 79 -3.57 -10.17 -10.61
N GLN A 80 -2.92 -10.70 -11.65
CA GLN A 80 -1.66 -11.44 -11.50
C GLN A 80 -0.49 -10.44 -11.41
N LEU A 81 0.02 -10.21 -10.20
CA LEU A 81 1.20 -9.38 -10.01
C LEU A 81 2.44 -10.07 -10.60
N THR A 82 3.22 -9.34 -11.38
CA THR A 82 4.53 -9.80 -11.89
C THR A 82 5.66 -9.45 -10.93
N HIS A 83 5.46 -8.40 -10.11
CA HIS A 83 6.41 -7.99 -9.08
C HIS A 83 5.68 -7.27 -7.93
N ALA A 84 6.16 -7.46 -6.71
CA ALA A 84 5.75 -6.71 -5.54
C ALA A 84 6.93 -6.54 -4.59
N GLU A 85 7.12 -5.32 -4.09
CA GLU A 85 8.13 -4.96 -3.12
C GLU A 85 7.48 -4.12 -2.01
N VAL A 86 7.91 -4.37 -0.77
CA VAL A 86 7.49 -3.60 0.41
C VAL A 86 8.74 -3.27 1.20
N THR A 87 8.94 -1.99 1.49
CA THR A 87 10.06 -1.44 2.25
C THR A 87 9.54 -0.72 3.48
N LEU A 88 10.13 -1.02 4.64
CA LEU A 88 9.82 -0.38 5.91
C LEU A 88 11.12 0.18 6.49
N GLU A 89 11.15 1.48 6.71
CA GLU A 89 12.35 2.21 7.13
C GLU A 89 12.00 3.11 8.33
N PRO A 90 12.81 3.11 9.40
CA PRO A 90 12.65 4.09 10.48
C PRO A 90 12.75 5.53 9.96
N LEU A 91 11.90 6.41 10.46
CA LEU A 91 12.05 7.86 10.23
C LEU A 91 13.29 8.39 10.96
N ASN A 92 13.99 9.34 10.35
CA ASN A 92 15.23 9.90 10.89
C ASN A 92 15.01 10.68 12.19
N ASP A 93 13.87 11.37 12.29
CA ASP A 93 13.44 12.12 13.48
C ASP A 93 13.04 11.21 14.66
N GLY A 94 13.07 9.88 14.46
CA GLY A 94 12.72 8.90 15.48
C GLY A 94 11.21 8.79 15.75
N SER A 95 10.37 9.44 14.95
CA SER A 95 8.93 9.54 15.21
C SER A 95 8.12 8.32 14.72
N GLY A 96 8.73 7.38 14.01
CA GLY A 96 7.98 6.29 13.41
C GLY A 96 8.71 5.46 12.36
N ILE A 97 7.91 4.81 11.53
CA ILE A 97 8.33 4.02 10.37
C ILE A 97 7.61 4.52 9.13
N HIS A 98 8.36 4.74 8.05
CA HIS A 98 7.84 4.93 6.70
C HIS A 98 7.75 3.58 5.99
N CYS A 99 6.64 3.36 5.30
CA CYS A 99 6.41 2.18 4.49
C CYS A 99 6.21 2.61 3.04
N THR A 100 6.94 2.01 2.11
CA THR A 100 6.75 2.15 0.66
C THR A 100 6.42 0.79 0.06
N ALA A 101 5.47 0.72 -0.86
CA ALA A 101 5.17 -0.48 -1.62
C ALA A 101 5.14 -0.19 -3.11
N ARG A 102 5.79 -1.06 -3.89
CA ARG A 102 5.77 -1.03 -5.36
C ARG A 102 5.12 -2.31 -5.88
N THR A 103 4.19 -2.16 -6.80
CA THR A 103 3.52 -3.30 -7.47
C THR A 103 3.62 -3.14 -8.98
N GLU A 104 3.84 -4.26 -9.67
CA GLU A 104 3.87 -4.30 -11.13
C GLU A 104 3.05 -5.46 -11.70
N THR A 105 2.52 -5.27 -12.91
CA THR A 105 1.82 -6.31 -13.67
C THR A 105 1.92 -6.03 -15.18
N VAL A 106 1.45 -6.99 -16.00
CA VAL A 106 1.14 -6.81 -17.42
C VAL A 106 -0.33 -7.17 -17.63
N GLU A 107 -1.21 -6.19 -17.45
CA GLU A 107 -2.66 -6.43 -17.41
C GLU A 107 -3.48 -5.28 -18.02
N ARG A 108 -4.81 -5.46 -18.03
CA ARG A 108 -5.79 -4.53 -18.63
C ARG A 108 -6.21 -3.37 -17.70
N THR A 109 -5.90 -3.47 -16.42
CA THR A 109 -6.22 -2.47 -15.39
C THR A 109 -5.01 -2.19 -14.49
N GLY A 110 -5.00 -1.02 -13.85
CA GLY A 110 -3.92 -0.55 -12.97
C GLY A 110 -3.78 -1.36 -11.68
N VAL A 111 -2.65 -1.16 -10.99
CA VAL A 111 -2.29 -1.84 -9.74
C VAL A 111 -2.15 -0.88 -8.55
N GLU A 112 -2.80 0.28 -8.63
CA GLU A 112 -2.80 1.30 -7.57
C GLU A 112 -3.31 0.73 -6.24
N MET A 113 -4.35 -0.09 -6.30
CA MET A 113 -4.98 -0.67 -5.12
C MET A 113 -4.08 -1.71 -4.46
N GLU A 114 -3.33 -2.49 -5.23
CA GLU A 114 -2.40 -3.48 -4.70
C GLU A 114 -1.25 -2.83 -3.92
N ALA A 115 -0.74 -1.69 -4.40
CA ALA A 115 0.28 -0.91 -3.68
C ALA A 115 -0.29 -0.30 -2.39
N LEU A 116 -1.47 0.34 -2.47
CA LEU A 116 -2.11 0.96 -1.30
C LEU A 116 -2.48 -0.08 -0.23
N ASN A 117 -3.02 -1.23 -0.62
CA ASN A 117 -3.39 -2.30 0.30
C ASN A 117 -2.16 -2.93 0.98
N ALA A 118 -1.04 -3.06 0.24
CA ALA A 118 0.22 -3.53 0.81
C ALA A 118 0.73 -2.61 1.93
N VAL A 119 0.72 -1.29 1.71
CA VAL A 119 1.10 -0.30 2.73
C VAL A 119 0.20 -0.40 3.96
N GLN A 120 -1.12 -0.41 3.77
CA GLN A 120 -2.07 -0.48 4.88
C GLN A 120 -1.86 -1.72 5.74
N ALA A 121 -1.74 -2.90 5.11
CA ALA A 121 -1.54 -4.14 5.83
C ALA A 121 -0.19 -4.21 6.55
N ALA A 122 0.88 -3.69 5.93
CA ALA A 122 2.19 -3.62 6.55
C ALA A 122 2.17 -2.74 7.81
N LEU A 123 1.63 -1.52 7.71
CA LEU A 123 1.53 -0.58 8.83
C LEU A 123 0.61 -1.09 9.94
N LEU A 124 -0.53 -1.69 9.60
CA LEU A 124 -1.42 -2.34 10.57
C LEU A 124 -0.72 -3.50 11.29
N THR A 125 0.17 -4.21 10.59
CA THR A 125 0.95 -5.29 11.19
C THR A 125 2.02 -4.75 12.15
N VAL A 126 2.69 -3.63 11.82
CA VAL A 126 3.55 -2.93 12.79
C VAL A 126 2.76 -2.58 14.05
N TYR A 127 1.55 -2.03 13.88
CA TYR A 127 0.67 -1.73 15.00
C TYR A 127 0.38 -2.98 15.85
N ASP A 128 -0.04 -4.08 15.23
CA ASP A 128 -0.33 -5.33 15.95
C ASP A 128 0.87 -5.84 16.76
N MET A 129 2.06 -5.75 16.17
CA MET A 129 3.31 -6.23 16.75
C MET A 129 3.76 -5.38 17.94
N CYS A 130 3.46 -4.08 17.94
CA CYS A 130 3.95 -3.12 18.94
C CYS A 130 2.90 -2.63 19.95
N LYS A 131 1.59 -2.86 19.73
CA LYS A 131 0.50 -2.36 20.60
C LYS A 131 0.54 -2.79 22.07
N GLY A 132 1.37 -3.78 22.41
CA GLY A 132 1.61 -4.18 23.79
C GLY A 132 2.50 -3.19 24.56
N MET A 133 3.38 -2.49 23.86
CA MET A 133 4.29 -1.47 24.38
C MET A 133 3.69 -0.07 24.19
N ASP A 134 3.11 0.19 23.03
CA ASP A 134 2.60 1.51 22.66
C ASP A 134 1.25 1.39 21.96
N ARG A 135 0.18 1.83 22.64
CA ARG A 135 -1.18 1.83 22.10
C ARG A 135 -1.56 3.16 21.42
N GLY A 136 -0.70 4.18 21.54
CA GLY A 136 -0.92 5.52 21.02
C GLY A 136 -0.49 5.68 19.56
N MET A 137 0.12 4.64 18.96
CA MET A 137 0.57 4.68 17.57
C MET A 137 -0.53 5.11 16.60
N THR A 138 -0.17 5.92 15.60
CA THR A 138 -1.11 6.39 14.57
C THR A 138 -0.61 6.06 13.18
N ILE A 139 -1.50 5.55 12.32
CA ILE A 139 -1.22 5.32 10.91
C ILE A 139 -1.75 6.50 10.10
N ASP A 140 -0.91 7.10 9.26
CA ASP A 140 -1.31 8.19 8.38
C ASP A 140 -0.59 8.15 7.02
N GLY A 141 -0.88 9.14 6.18
CA GLY A 141 -0.13 9.38 4.96
C GLY A 141 -0.25 8.28 3.91
N VAL A 142 -1.17 7.32 4.05
CA VAL A 142 -1.35 6.24 3.08
C VAL A 142 -1.84 6.81 1.76
N ARG A 143 -0.98 6.85 0.74
CA ARG A 143 -1.26 7.52 -0.52
C ARG A 143 -0.43 6.98 -1.69
N LEU A 144 -0.96 7.15 -2.90
CA LEU A 144 -0.26 6.81 -4.14
C LEU A 144 0.81 7.86 -4.46
N MET A 145 2.01 7.44 -4.82
CA MET A 145 3.14 8.32 -5.19
C MET A 145 3.37 8.36 -6.69
N GLU A 146 3.25 7.21 -7.35
CA GLU A 146 3.42 7.08 -8.79
C GLU A 146 2.45 6.03 -9.31
N LYS A 147 1.93 6.23 -10.52
CA LYS A 147 1.49 5.12 -11.38
C LYS A 147 1.91 5.34 -12.82
N SER A 148 2.10 4.24 -13.56
CA SER A 148 2.36 4.30 -14.99
C SER A 148 1.72 3.12 -15.73
N GLY A 149 1.50 3.31 -17.03
CA GLY A 149 0.86 2.33 -17.92
C GLY A 149 -0.64 2.54 -18.11
N GLY A 150 -1.19 1.88 -19.13
CA GLY A 150 -2.57 2.07 -19.57
C GLY A 150 -2.87 3.47 -20.14
N ARG A 151 -4.16 3.72 -20.40
CA ARG A 151 -4.63 4.92 -21.13
C ARG A 151 -4.32 6.25 -20.44
N SER A 152 -4.25 6.27 -19.11
CA SER A 152 -3.97 7.49 -18.34
C SER A 152 -2.49 7.86 -18.32
N GLY A 153 -1.61 6.99 -18.81
CA GLY A 153 -0.17 7.27 -18.87
C GLY A 153 0.47 7.32 -17.49
N LYS A 154 1.58 8.08 -17.41
CA LYS A 154 2.32 8.31 -16.16
C LYS A 154 1.63 9.38 -15.33
N TRP A 155 1.48 9.11 -14.04
CA TRP A 155 1.08 10.07 -13.03
C TRP A 155 2.07 9.98 -11.88
N GLU A 156 2.56 11.12 -11.42
CA GLU A 156 3.39 11.25 -10.24
C GLU A 156 2.77 12.30 -9.34
N ARG A 157 2.84 12.06 -8.03
CA ARG A 157 2.42 13.05 -7.05
C ARG A 157 3.34 14.26 -7.15
N GLU A 158 2.78 15.42 -7.49
CA GLU A 158 3.51 16.68 -7.45
C GLU A 158 3.85 17.02 -6.00
N GLY A 159 5.15 17.19 -5.71
CA GLY A 159 5.67 17.86 -4.53
C GLY A 159 5.09 17.47 -3.18
N GLU A 160 5.72 16.50 -2.52
CA GLU A 160 6.18 16.69 -1.15
C GLU A 160 7.65 16.28 -1.14
N PRO A 161 8.61 17.18 -0.86
CA PRO A 161 9.97 16.74 -0.54
C PRO A 161 9.85 15.70 0.56
N GLY A 162 10.62 14.62 0.45
CA GLY A 162 10.92 13.78 1.61
C GLY A 162 11.22 14.73 2.76
N ARG A 163 10.37 14.73 3.78
CA ARG A 163 10.78 15.26 5.07
C ARG A 163 11.75 14.23 5.60
N ASP A 164 12.99 14.37 5.15
CA ASP A 164 14.18 13.79 5.76
C ASP A 164 14.24 14.19 7.23
#